data_AF-A0A849Q6H3-F1
#
_entry.id   AF-A0A849Q6H3-F1
#
_cell.length_a   1.000
_cell.length_b   1.000
_cell.length_c   1.000
_cell.angle_alpha   90.00
_cell.angle_beta   90.00
_cell.angle_gamma   90.00
#
_symmetry.space_group_name_H-M   'P 1'
#
loop_
_entity.id
_entity.type
_entity.pdbx_description
1 polymer ?
#
loop_
_entity_poly.entity_id
_entity_poly.type
_entity_poly.pdbx_seq_one_letter_code
_entity_poly.pdbx_strand_id
1 'polypeptide(L)'
;MTTHVCLTARALGATTVHIDSADEELEERIDKVVQQFGGDTRVVTGENPRHVVKGTDLKVVHLTMYGENIALWDDDIWHDLRSGPGVLVVVGATKVPREFYELAHINAAVGNQPHSEVAALAIFLDRLTQGEPLGRDLKGKVTILPQERGKRVHFETDAVTEDEGSP
;
A
#
# COMPACT_ATOMS: atom_id res chain seq x y z
N MET A 1 0.22 11.85 -9.19
CA MET A 1 0.85 11.44 -7.91
C MET A 1 0.11 10.27 -7.28
N THR A 2 -1.23 10.32 -7.18
CA THR A 2 -2.09 9.27 -6.60
C THR A 2 -1.84 7.84 -7.11
N THR A 3 -1.59 7.65 -8.41
CA THR A 3 -1.21 6.34 -8.96
C THR A 3 0.06 5.78 -8.33
N HIS A 4 1.06 6.62 -8.07
CA HIS A 4 2.31 6.17 -7.44
C HIS A 4 2.05 5.78 -5.98
N VAL A 5 1.21 6.52 -5.26
CA VAL A 5 0.77 6.15 -3.90
C VAL A 5 0.12 4.77 -3.92
N CYS A 6 -0.81 4.51 -4.85
CA CYS A 6 -1.50 3.22 -4.96
C CYS A 6 -0.54 2.07 -5.27
N LEU A 7 0.37 2.27 -6.24
CA LEU A 7 1.35 1.24 -6.62
C LEU A 7 2.39 0.99 -5.52
N THR A 8 2.81 2.03 -4.79
CA THR A 8 3.66 1.90 -3.60
C THR A 8 2.95 1.13 -2.50
N ALA A 9 1.68 1.45 -2.22
CA ALA A 9 0.87 0.75 -1.23
C ALA A 9 0.76 -0.74 -1.59
N ARG A 10 0.42 -1.06 -2.85
CA ARG A 10 0.38 -2.44 -3.36
C ARG A 10 1.71 -3.16 -3.18
N ALA A 11 2.81 -2.56 -3.63
CA ALA A 11 4.14 -3.17 -3.60
C ALA A 11 4.62 -3.47 -2.16
N LEU A 12 4.12 -2.70 -1.18
CA LEU A 12 4.50 -2.82 0.22
C LEU A 12 3.39 -3.46 1.09
N GLY A 13 2.47 -4.20 0.46
CA GLY A 13 1.55 -5.10 1.17
C GLY A 13 0.26 -4.48 1.68
N ALA A 14 -0.13 -3.29 1.21
CA ALA A 14 -1.45 -2.75 1.51
C ALA A 14 -2.56 -3.51 0.77
N THR A 15 -3.65 -3.84 1.47
CA THR A 15 -4.79 -4.58 0.93
C THR A 15 -5.84 -3.66 0.31
N THR A 16 -6.03 -2.44 0.80
CA THR A 16 -7.00 -1.50 0.26
C THR A 16 -6.49 -0.06 0.33
N VAL A 17 -6.73 0.70 -0.72
CA VAL A 17 -6.43 2.13 -0.80
C VAL A 17 -7.74 2.88 -1.04
N HIS A 18 -8.10 3.76 -0.10
CA HIS A 18 -9.28 4.62 -0.19
C HIS A 18 -8.85 6.02 -0.67
N ILE A 19 -9.58 6.56 -1.65
CA ILE A 19 -9.30 7.87 -2.25
C ILE A 19 -10.56 8.72 -2.19
N ASP A 20 -10.40 9.99 -1.83
CA ASP A 20 -11.50 10.91 -1.59
C ASP A 20 -12.17 11.41 -2.88
N SER A 21 -11.39 11.66 -3.92
CA SER A 21 -11.87 11.99 -5.26
C SER A 21 -12.25 10.74 -6.04
N ALA A 22 -13.40 10.74 -6.72
CA ALA A 22 -13.79 9.70 -7.66
C ALA A 22 -12.85 9.69 -8.88
N ASP A 23 -12.35 8.52 -9.27
CA ASP A 23 -11.43 8.33 -10.39
C ASP A 23 -11.48 6.87 -10.90
N GLU A 24 -12.49 6.54 -11.71
CA GLU A 24 -12.67 5.18 -12.28
C GLU A 24 -11.47 4.75 -13.13
N GLU A 25 -10.83 5.68 -13.85
CA GLU A 25 -9.65 5.38 -14.66
C GLU A 25 -8.43 4.98 -13.81
N LEU A 26 -8.35 5.48 -12.58
CA LEU A 26 -7.34 5.05 -11.62
C LEU A 26 -7.64 3.63 -11.10
N GLU A 27 -8.89 3.34 -10.74
CA GLU A 27 -9.31 2.00 -10.32
C GLU A 27 -8.97 0.97 -11.40
N GLU A 28 -9.43 1.18 -12.63
CA GLU A 28 -9.16 0.26 -13.75
C GLU A 28 -7.67 0.02 -13.99
N ARG A 29 -6.85 1.06 -13.82
CA ARG A 29 -5.41 0.98 -14.05
C ARG A 29 -4.71 0.15 -13.00
N ILE A 30 -5.10 0.29 -11.74
CA ILE A 30 -4.53 -0.52 -10.66
C ILE A 30 -5.04 -1.95 -10.75
N ASP A 31 -6.32 -2.15 -11.10
CA ASP A 31 -6.88 -3.48 -11.35
C ASP A 31 -6.15 -4.23 -12.48
N LYS A 32 -5.83 -3.54 -13.58
CA LYS A 32 -5.00 -4.12 -14.66
C LYS A 32 -3.63 -4.56 -14.15
N VAL A 33 -3.00 -3.78 -13.26
CA VAL A 33 -1.71 -4.14 -12.64
C VAL A 33 -1.87 -5.36 -11.73
N VAL A 34 -2.92 -5.42 -10.92
CA VAL A 34 -3.20 -6.56 -10.04
C VAL A 34 -3.50 -7.83 -10.85
N GLN A 35 -4.31 -7.74 -11.90
CA GLN A 35 -4.60 -8.87 -12.79
C GLN A 35 -3.36 -9.41 -13.52
N GLN A 36 -2.41 -8.54 -13.86
CA GLN A 36 -1.18 -8.93 -14.56
C GLN A 36 -0.10 -9.44 -13.59
N PHE A 37 0.15 -8.72 -12.50
CA PHE A 37 1.28 -8.94 -11.60
C PHE A 37 0.87 -9.56 -10.25
N GLY A 38 -0.40 -9.96 -10.09
CA GLY A 38 -0.92 -10.65 -8.92
C GLY A 38 -1.20 -9.74 -7.72
N GLY A 39 -1.47 -10.37 -6.58
CA GLY A 39 -1.86 -9.72 -5.33
C GLY A 39 -3.37 -9.45 -5.25
N ASP A 40 -3.78 -8.85 -4.14
CA ASP A 40 -5.18 -8.64 -3.76
C ASP A 40 -5.51 -7.18 -3.41
N THR A 41 -4.58 -6.26 -3.65
CA THR A 41 -4.79 -4.83 -3.38
C THR A 41 -5.96 -4.29 -4.18
N ARG A 42 -6.91 -3.67 -3.47
CA ARG A 42 -8.06 -2.98 -4.07
C ARG A 42 -7.91 -1.46 -3.95
N VAL A 43 -8.34 -0.73 -4.97
CA VAL A 43 -8.48 0.74 -4.90
C VAL A 43 -9.96 1.09 -4.94
N VAL A 44 -10.38 2.00 -4.06
CA VAL A 44 -11.76 2.50 -3.98
C VAL A 44 -11.71 4.02 -3.98
N THR A 45 -12.35 4.65 -4.95
CA THR A 45 -12.36 6.10 -5.14
C THR A 45 -13.72 6.71 -4.77
N GLY A 46 -13.75 8.03 -4.54
CA GLY A 46 -14.97 8.75 -4.17
C GLY A 46 -15.46 8.48 -2.74
N GLU A 47 -14.60 7.93 -1.87
CA GLU A 47 -14.92 7.60 -0.49
C GLU A 47 -14.82 8.85 0.40
N ASN A 48 -15.68 8.98 1.41
CA ASN A 48 -15.49 10.04 2.40
C ASN A 48 -14.40 9.62 3.39
N PRO A 49 -13.20 10.23 3.40
CA PRO A 49 -12.11 9.78 4.25
C PRO A 49 -12.44 9.88 5.75
N ARG A 50 -13.36 10.77 6.15
CA ARG A 50 -13.84 10.84 7.54
C ARG A 50 -14.66 9.62 7.92
N HIS A 51 -15.47 9.10 7.00
CA HIS A 51 -16.26 7.89 7.25
C HIS A 51 -15.36 6.67 7.34
N VAL A 52 -14.36 6.56 6.46
CA VAL A 52 -13.36 5.48 6.51
C VAL A 52 -12.61 5.49 7.83
N VAL A 53 -12.07 6.64 8.26
CA VAL A 53 -11.31 6.75 9.52
C VAL A 53 -12.18 6.53 10.76
N LYS A 54 -13.44 6.96 10.77
CA LYS A 54 -14.33 6.78 11.93
C LYS A 54 -14.97 5.39 12.01
N GLY A 55 -15.09 4.69 10.87
CA GLY A 55 -15.73 3.39 10.78
C GLY A 55 -14.78 2.20 10.87
N THR A 56 -13.48 2.44 11.05
CA THR A 56 -12.47 1.38 11.12
C THR A 56 -12.16 1.00 12.57
N ASP A 57 -11.92 -0.30 12.79
CA ASP A 57 -11.38 -0.83 14.05
C ASP A 57 -9.85 -0.94 14.01
N LEU A 58 -9.21 -0.51 12.91
CA LEU A 58 -7.75 -0.54 12.75
C LEU A 58 -7.07 0.60 13.50
N LYS A 59 -5.79 0.40 13.85
CA LYS A 59 -4.97 1.51 14.35
C LYS A 59 -4.77 2.52 13.22
N VAL A 60 -5.16 3.75 13.45
CA VAL A 60 -5.03 4.86 12.49
C VAL A 60 -3.71 5.59 12.71
N VAL A 61 -2.83 5.55 11.71
CA VAL A 61 -1.57 6.29 11.69
C VAL A 61 -1.64 7.38 10.63
N HIS A 62 -1.55 8.64 11.04
CA HIS A 62 -1.50 9.77 10.12
C HIS A 62 -0.05 10.16 9.86
N LEU A 63 0.37 10.05 8.59
CA LEU A 63 1.71 10.45 8.16
C LEU A 63 1.74 11.95 7.89
N THR A 64 2.53 12.66 8.68
CA THR A 64 2.66 14.11 8.63
C THR A 64 4.03 14.54 9.12
N MET A 65 4.66 15.52 8.47
CA MET A 65 5.98 16.03 8.88
C MET A 65 5.97 16.66 10.29
N TYR A 66 4.79 16.93 10.85
CA TYR A 66 4.59 17.48 12.19
C TYR A 66 4.46 16.42 13.29
N GLY A 67 4.45 15.13 12.93
CA GLY A 67 4.28 14.02 13.87
C GLY A 67 5.57 13.61 14.59
N GLU A 68 5.46 12.56 15.40
CA GLU A 68 6.59 11.91 16.06
C GLU A 68 7.48 11.22 15.04
N ASN A 69 8.78 11.46 15.10
CA ASN A 69 9.71 10.92 14.12
C ASN A 69 9.88 9.41 14.29
N ILE A 70 9.52 8.65 13.26
CA ILE A 70 9.59 7.18 13.28
C ILE A 70 11.03 6.65 13.40
N ALA A 71 12.06 7.49 13.22
CA ALA A 71 13.45 7.13 13.48
C ALA A 71 13.81 7.11 14.97
N LEU A 72 12.95 7.67 15.83
CA LEU A 72 13.12 7.69 17.28
C LEU A 72 12.19 6.70 17.99
N TRP A 73 11.31 6.02 17.26
CA TRP A 73 10.43 5.00 17.81
C TRP A 73 11.23 3.78 18.27
N ASP A 74 10.83 3.23 19.41
CA ASP A 74 11.32 1.96 19.92
C ASP A 74 10.54 0.77 19.33
N ASP A 75 10.97 -0.43 19.68
CA ASP A 75 10.36 -1.67 19.19
C ASP A 75 8.93 -1.87 19.72
N ASP A 76 8.57 -1.27 20.86
CA ASP A 76 7.24 -1.43 21.47
C ASP A 76 6.15 -0.79 20.61
N ILE A 77 6.39 0.43 20.08
CA ILE A 77 5.44 1.08 19.16
C ILE A 77 5.25 0.24 17.89
N TRP A 78 6.36 -0.27 17.32
CA TRP A 78 6.25 -1.11 16.14
C TRP A 78 5.58 -2.46 16.41
N HIS A 79 5.80 -3.02 17.60
CA HIS A 79 5.12 -4.24 18.03
C HIS A 79 3.62 -4.03 18.19
N ASP A 80 3.19 -2.93 18.83
CA ASP A 80 1.78 -2.54 18.94
C ASP A 80 1.11 -2.48 17.56
N LEU A 81 1.74 -1.78 16.61
CA LEU A 81 1.23 -1.65 15.24
C LEU A 81 1.13 -2.99 14.48
N ARG A 82 2.03 -3.95 14.77
CA ARG A 82 2.06 -5.26 14.11
C ARG A 82 1.18 -6.31 14.77
N SER A 83 0.90 -6.17 16.06
CA SER A 83 0.16 -7.17 16.86
C SER A 83 -1.36 -7.11 16.66
N GLY A 84 -1.87 -5.98 16.17
CA GLY A 84 -3.29 -5.76 15.91
C GLY A 84 -3.82 -6.37 14.59
N PRO A 85 -5.11 -6.13 14.28
CA PRO A 85 -5.75 -6.61 13.05
C PRO A 85 -5.23 -5.93 11.76
N GLY A 86 -4.49 -4.83 11.90
CA GLY A 86 -3.94 -4.05 10.80
C GLY A 86 -3.83 -2.56 11.13
N VAL A 87 -3.32 -1.79 10.18
CA VAL A 87 -3.10 -0.34 10.31
C VAL A 87 -3.77 0.38 9.14
N LEU A 88 -4.55 1.42 9.44
CA LEU A 88 -5.00 2.38 8.45
C LEU A 88 -4.02 3.54 8.40
N VAL A 89 -3.29 3.67 7.29
CA VAL A 89 -2.33 4.76 7.09
C VAL A 89 -3.00 5.90 6.34
N VAL A 90 -3.11 7.05 6.99
CA VAL A 90 -3.61 8.29 6.37
C VAL A 90 -2.42 9.05 5.81
N VAL A 91 -2.40 9.19 4.49
CA VAL A 91 -1.51 10.09 3.76
C VAL A 91 -2.35 11.15 3.08
N GLY A 92 -1.83 12.35 2.92
CA GLY A 92 -2.53 13.37 2.16
C GLY A 92 -1.59 14.30 1.43
N ALA A 93 -2.16 14.98 0.43
CA ALA A 93 -1.51 16.09 -0.24
C ALA A 93 -1.48 17.34 0.67
N THR A 94 -1.02 18.46 0.11
CA THR A 94 -0.50 19.69 0.75
C THR A 94 -1.27 20.27 1.94
N LYS A 95 -2.54 19.88 2.20
CA LYS A 95 -3.32 20.29 3.39
C LYS A 95 -4.27 19.18 3.86
N VAL A 96 -3.80 18.30 4.73
CA VAL A 96 -4.69 17.40 5.49
C VAL A 96 -5.49 18.23 6.50
N PRO A 97 -6.84 18.10 6.56
CA PRO A 97 -7.64 18.80 7.55
C PRO A 97 -7.21 18.49 8.99
N ARG A 98 -7.27 19.50 9.87
CA ARG A 98 -6.86 19.38 11.28
C ARG A 98 -7.51 18.19 12.00
N GLU A 99 -8.76 17.87 11.66
CA GLU A 99 -9.49 16.76 12.27
C GLU A 99 -8.75 15.41 12.18
N PHE A 100 -7.95 15.16 11.14
CA PHE A 100 -7.19 13.90 11.03
C PHE A 100 -6.07 13.81 12.07
N TYR A 101 -5.55 14.93 12.56
CA TYR A 101 -4.62 14.92 13.68
C TYR A 101 -5.28 14.43 14.97
N GLU A 102 -6.57 14.74 15.14
CA GLU A 102 -7.36 14.40 16.32
C GLU A 102 -7.97 13.00 16.22
N LEU A 103 -8.31 12.55 15.00
CA LEU A 103 -8.85 11.21 14.74
C LEU A 103 -7.78 10.13 14.66
N ALA A 104 -6.54 10.48 14.32
CA ALA A 104 -5.46 9.51 14.29
C ALA A 104 -5.07 9.06 15.69
N HIS A 105 -4.80 7.77 15.85
CA HIS A 105 -4.25 7.23 17.09
C HIS A 105 -2.78 7.63 17.25
N ILE A 106 -2.06 7.78 16.14
CA ILE A 106 -0.66 8.22 16.10
C ILE A 106 -0.49 9.21 14.94
N ASN A 107 0.13 10.36 15.22
CA ASN A 107 0.64 11.26 14.19
C ASN A 107 2.14 10.99 14.03
N ALA A 108 2.54 10.40 12.90
CA ALA A 108 3.89 9.92 12.66
C ALA A 108 4.58 10.72 11.55
N ALA A 109 5.87 10.98 11.71
CA ALA A 109 6.70 11.70 10.75
C ALA A 109 7.81 10.80 10.22
N VAL A 110 7.91 10.69 8.90
CA VAL A 110 9.07 10.09 8.23
C VAL A 110 10.17 11.14 8.10
N GLY A 111 10.73 11.53 9.23
CA GLY A 111 11.48 12.77 9.33
C GLY A 111 10.55 14.00 9.34
N ASN A 112 11.05 15.08 9.93
CA ASN A 112 10.28 16.33 10.11
C ASN A 112 10.64 17.39 9.07
N GLN A 113 10.88 16.97 7.83
CA GLN A 113 11.16 17.85 6.69
C GLN A 113 10.07 17.67 5.64
N PRO A 114 9.67 18.73 4.92
CA PRO A 114 8.68 18.62 3.85
C PRO A 114 9.24 17.79 2.69
N HIS A 115 8.55 16.70 2.34
CA HIS A 115 8.84 15.86 1.18
C HIS A 115 7.56 15.20 0.65
N SER A 116 7.69 14.15 -0.17
CA SER A 116 6.55 13.45 -0.77
C SER A 116 5.88 12.47 0.17
N GLU A 117 4.56 12.40 0.07
CA GLU A 117 3.67 11.38 0.60
C GLU A 117 4.02 9.97 0.12
N VAL A 118 4.53 9.81 -1.11
CA VAL A 118 4.99 8.51 -1.65
C VAL A 118 6.21 8.03 -0.86
N ALA A 119 7.16 8.93 -0.59
CA ALA A 119 8.35 8.60 0.20
C ALA A 119 8.00 8.30 1.66
N ALA A 120 7.10 9.09 2.26
CA ALA A 120 6.59 8.84 3.61
C ALA A 120 5.94 7.45 3.70
N LEU A 121 5.01 7.14 2.78
CA LEU A 121 4.33 5.86 2.76
C LEU A 121 5.30 4.70 2.55
N ALA A 122 6.23 4.83 1.60
CA ALA A 122 7.18 3.77 1.29
C ALA A 122 8.05 3.40 2.49
N ILE A 123 8.65 4.40 3.15
CA ILE A 123 9.53 4.18 4.30
C ILE A 123 8.73 3.67 5.50
N PHE A 124 7.52 4.22 5.73
CA PHE A 124 6.68 3.77 6.84
C PHE A 124 6.26 2.31 6.68
N LEU A 125 5.74 1.93 5.51
CA LEU A 125 5.31 0.57 5.25
C LEU A 125 6.50 -0.40 5.29
N ASP A 126 7.64 -0.06 4.69
CA ASP A 126 8.84 -0.90 4.73
C ASP A 126 9.30 -1.21 6.17
N ARG A 127 9.29 -0.21 7.07
CA ARG A 127 9.61 -0.43 8.49
C ARG A 127 8.53 -1.21 9.23
N LEU A 128 7.26 -0.93 8.93
CA LEU A 128 6.12 -1.63 9.53
C LEU A 128 6.14 -3.12 9.18
N THR A 129 6.41 -3.45 7.91
CA THR A 129 6.39 -4.82 7.39
C THR A 129 7.77 -5.49 7.40
N GLN A 130 8.81 -4.79 7.85
CA GLN A 130 10.21 -5.25 7.86
C GLN A 130 10.69 -5.72 6.49
N GLY A 131 10.27 -5.02 5.43
CA GLY A 131 10.62 -5.31 4.04
C GLY A 131 10.05 -6.63 3.48
N GLU A 132 9.28 -7.39 4.27
CA GLU A 132 8.82 -8.72 3.89
C GLU A 132 8.00 -8.74 2.57
N PRO A 133 7.12 -7.76 2.27
CA PRO A 133 6.38 -7.71 1.00
C PRO A 133 7.27 -7.64 -0.24
N LEU A 134 8.47 -7.07 -0.15
CA LEU A 134 9.40 -6.93 -1.29
C LEU A 134 9.97 -8.28 -1.76
N GLY A 135 9.96 -9.29 -0.90
CA GLY A 135 10.38 -10.65 -1.24
C GLY A 135 9.23 -11.56 -1.68
N ARG A 136 7.98 -11.09 -1.63
CA ARG A 136 6.81 -11.93 -1.95
C ARG A 136 6.62 -12.09 -3.45
N ASP A 137 6.31 -13.32 -3.84
CA ASP A 137 5.72 -13.61 -5.14
C ASP A 137 4.20 -13.41 -5.04
N LEU A 138 3.70 -12.42 -5.76
CA LEU A 138 2.28 -12.05 -5.78
C LEU A 138 1.43 -12.98 -6.66
N LYS A 139 2.02 -14.00 -7.30
CA LYS A 139 1.32 -15.01 -8.11
C LYS A 139 0.51 -14.39 -9.25
N GLY A 140 1.14 -13.49 -10.00
CA GLY A 140 0.57 -12.90 -11.20
C GLY A 140 0.88 -13.69 -12.47
N LYS A 141 0.12 -13.40 -13.53
CA LYS A 141 0.37 -13.91 -14.89
C LYS A 141 1.73 -13.48 -15.44
N VAL A 142 2.28 -12.37 -14.94
CA VAL A 142 3.55 -11.79 -15.34
C VAL A 142 4.44 -11.63 -14.11
N THR A 143 5.60 -12.27 -14.15
CA THR A 143 6.62 -12.17 -13.09
C THR A 143 7.92 -11.62 -13.66
N ILE A 144 8.44 -10.56 -13.05
CA ILE A 144 9.74 -9.98 -13.40
C ILE A 144 10.83 -10.77 -12.68
N LEU A 145 11.75 -11.36 -13.44
CA LEU A 145 12.86 -12.12 -12.87
C LEU A 145 14.03 -11.17 -12.58
N PRO A 146 14.58 -11.14 -11.34
CA PRO A 146 15.74 -10.32 -11.03
C PRO A 146 16.92 -10.64 -11.95
N GLN A 147 17.55 -9.62 -12.51
CA GLN A 147 18.71 -9.75 -13.38
C GLN A 147 19.76 -8.72 -12.96
N GLU A 148 21.04 -9.12 -12.91
CA GLU A 148 22.15 -8.18 -12.69
C GLU A 148 22.19 -7.13 -13.81
N ARG A 149 21.94 -7.57 -15.06
CA ARG A 149 21.88 -6.74 -16.25
C ARG A 149 20.84 -7.28 -17.23
N GLY A 150 20.02 -6.41 -17.80
CA GLY A 150 18.99 -6.76 -18.77
C GLY A 150 17.59 -6.84 -18.18
N LYS A 151 16.64 -7.37 -18.97
CA LYS A 151 15.23 -7.51 -18.59
C LYS A 151 14.78 -8.92 -18.93
N ARG A 152 14.26 -9.65 -17.94
CA ARG A 152 13.67 -10.97 -18.16
C ARG A 152 12.30 -11.02 -17.51
N VAL A 153 11.32 -11.45 -18.29
CA VAL A 153 9.92 -11.57 -17.88
C VAL A 153 9.49 -13.01 -18.08
N HIS A 154 8.84 -13.58 -17.09
CA HIS A 154 8.16 -14.86 -17.19
C HIS A 154 6.66 -14.62 -17.31
N PHE A 155 6.03 -15.29 -18.27
CA PHE A 155 4.59 -15.30 -18.44
C PHE A 155 4.09 -16.68 -18.01
N GLU A 156 3.11 -16.71 -17.11
CA GLU A 156 2.42 -17.94 -16.75
C GLU A 156 1.65 -18.44 -17.98
N THR A 157 1.99 -19.63 -18.47
CA THR A 157 1.25 -20.28 -19.56
C THR A 157 0.08 -21.02 -18.94
N ASP A 158 -1.13 -20.76 -19.42
CA ASP A 158 -2.27 -21.62 -19.10
C ASP A 158 -1.90 -23.06 -19.50
N ALA A 159 -1.93 -23.99 -18.54
CA ALA A 159 -1.83 -25.40 -18.85
C ALA A 159 -3.04 -25.77 -19.70
N VAL A 160 -2.83 -25.92 -21.01
CA VAL A 160 -3.79 -26.61 -21.87
C VAL A 160 -3.90 -28.02 -21.32
N THR A 161 -5.01 -28.34 -20.67
CA THR A 161 -5.42 -29.72 -20.48
C THR A 161 -5.70 -30.29 -21.87
N GLU A 162 -4.67 -30.86 -22.49
CA GLU A 162 -4.86 -31.83 -23.55
C GLU A 162 -5.53 -33.04 -22.90
N ASP A 163 -6.87 -33.09 -23.00
CA ASP A 163 -7.63 -34.31 -22.82
C ASP A 163 -7.35 -35.21 -24.03
N GLU A 164 -6.16 -35.83 -24.04
CA GLU A 164 -5.88 -36.97 -24.91
C GLU A 164 -6.63 -38.19 -24.37
N GLY A 165 -7.79 -38.47 -24.98
CA GLY A 165 -8.61 -39.61 -24.59
C GLY A 165 -9.69 -40.02 -25.59
N SER A 166 -9.38 -40.07 -26.89
CA SER A 166 -10.12 -40.90 -27.86
C SER A 166 -9.75 -42.39 -27.65
N PRO A 167 -10.59 -43.39 -28.01
CA PRO A 167 -11.49 -43.42 -29.18
C PRO A 167 -12.97 -43.75 -28.92
#